data_AF-A0A564PZR1-F1
#
_entry.id   AF-A0A564PZR1-F1
#
_cell.length_a   1.000
_cell.length_b   1.000
_cell.length_c   1.000
_cell.angle_alpha   90.00
_cell.angle_beta   90.00
_cell.angle_gamma   90.00
#
_symmetry.space_group_name_H-M   'P 1'
#
loop_
_entity.id
_entity.type
_entity.pdbx_description
1 polymer ?
#
loop_
_entity_poly.entity_id
_entity_poly.type
_entity_poly.pdbx_seq_one_letter_code
_entity_poly.pdbx_strand_id
1 'polypeptide(L)' 'MRGIVQPGGSIRDDEVIEAANEYGVFMVFTGQRCFRH' A
#
# COMPACT_ATOMS: atom_id res chain seq x y z
N MET A 1 -5.26 14.82 5.88
CA MET A 1 -5.06 13.37 6.08
C MET A 1 -5.42 12.67 4.78
N ARG A 2 -4.48 11.96 4.16
CA ARG A 2 -4.67 11.17 2.93
C ARG A 2 -4.17 9.75 3.23
N GLY A 3 -4.86 8.75 2.72
CA GLY A 3 -4.48 7.34 2.87
C GLY A 3 -4.31 6.66 1.52
N ILE A 4 -3.65 5.51 1.53
CA ILE A 4 -3.29 4.76 0.34
C ILE A 4 -4.02 3.41 0.35
N VAL A 5 -4.50 3.00 -0.82
CA VAL A 5 -5.11 1.68 -1.03
C VAL A 5 -4.29 0.96 -2.10
N GLN A 6 -3.77 -0.22 -1.75
CA GLN A 6 -2.91 -1.02 -2.63
C GLN A 6 -3.38 -2.48 -2.66
N PRO A 7 -3.22 -3.19 -3.78
CA PRO A 7 -3.42 -4.64 -3.84
C PRO A 7 -2.60 -5.45 -2.83
N GLY A 8 -1.36 -5.06 -2.57
CA GLY A 8 -0.35 -5.91 -1.92
C GLY A 8 0.14 -7.06 -2.79
N GLY A 9 0.85 -7.99 -2.18
CA GLY A 9 1.46 -9.16 -2.81
C GLY A 9 2.84 -8.91 -3.41
N SER A 10 3.54 -7.86 -2.96
CA SER A 10 4.95 -7.64 -3.26
C SER A 10 5.82 -8.31 -2.20
N ILE A 11 6.98 -8.85 -2.60
CA ILE A 11 8.02 -9.29 -1.65
C ILE A 11 8.50 -8.13 -0.77
N ARG A 12 8.35 -6.89 -1.25
CA ARG A 12 8.77 -5.66 -0.58
C ARG A 12 7.62 -4.85 0.01
N ASP A 13 6.47 -5.47 0.28
CA ASP A 13 5.37 -4.73 0.93
C ASP A 13 5.79 -4.21 2.32
N ASP A 14 6.69 -4.90 3.03
CA ASP A 14 7.21 -4.46 4.33
C ASP A 14 7.94 -3.09 4.26
N GLU A 15 8.79 -2.89 3.24
CA GLU A 15 9.48 -1.61 3.02
C GLU A 15 8.49 -0.47 2.73
N VAL A 16 7.37 -0.77 2.04
CA VAL A 16 6.34 0.22 1.70
C VAL A 16 5.49 0.58 2.92
N ILE A 17 5.19 -0.40 3.78
CA ILE A 17 4.49 -0.19 5.06
C ILE A 17 5.31 0.73 5.97
N GLU A 18 6.62 0.47 6.10
CA GLU A 18 7.49 1.29 6.94
C GLU A 18 7.55 2.74 6.44
N ALA A 19 7.69 2.94 5.12
CA ALA A 19 7.63 4.28 4.55
C ALA A 19 6.28 4.95 4.85
N ALA A 20 5.14 4.26 4.68
CA ALA A 20 3.83 4.82 4.99
C ALA A 20 3.69 5.20 6.49
N ASN A 21 4.25 4.39 7.39
CA ASN A 21 4.28 4.65 8.82
C ASN A 21 5.12 5.89 9.17
N GLU A 22 6.28 6.08 8.54
CA GLU A 22 7.13 7.28 8.73
C GLU A 22 6.40 8.58 8.38
N TYR A 23 5.57 8.55 7.33
CA TYR A 23 4.77 9.71 6.91
C TYR A 23 3.44 9.84 7.67
N GLY A 24 3.13 8.94 8.60
CA GLY A 24 1.86 8.92 9.34
C GLY A 24 0.64 8.70 8.44
N VAL A 25 0.81 7.95 7.35
CA VAL A 25 -0.21 7.66 6.35
C VAL A 25 -0.85 6.31 6.65
N PHE A 26 -2.19 6.26 6.69
CA PHE A 26 -2.89 4.99 6.80
C PHE A 26 -2.91 4.27 5.44
N MET A 27 -2.58 2.98 5.44
CA MET A 27 -2.54 2.15 4.25
C MET A 27 -3.42 0.90 4.41
N VAL A 28 -4.16 0.53 3.35
CA VAL A 28 -5.06 -0.63 3.35
C VAL A 28 -4.79 -1.53 2.15
N PHE A 29 -4.74 -2.84 2.40
CA PHE A 29 -4.59 -3.86 1.36
C PHE A 29 -5.93 -4.37 0.83
N THR A 30 -6.07 -4.46 -0.50
CA THR A 30 -7.30 -4.97 -1.15
C THR A 30 -7.19 -6.40 -1.64
N GLY A 31 -5.97 -6.92 -1.83
CA GLY A 31 -5.74 -8.25 -2.44
C GLY A 31 -6.14 -8.34 -3.91
N GLN A 32 -6.60 -7.25 -4.54
CA GLN A 32 -7.08 -7.23 -5.93
C GLN A 32 -6.36 -6.17 -6.75
N ARG A 33 -5.86 -6.56 -7.93
CA ARG A 33 -5.20 -5.68 -8.89
C ARG A 33 -6.16 -5.27 -9.98
N CYS A 34 -6.37 -3.96 -10.14
CA CYS A 34 -7.22 -3.40 -11.18
C CYS A 34 -6.34 -2.86 -12.32
N PHE A 35 -5.87 -3.74 -13.19
CA PHE A 35 -5.13 -3.32 -14.38
C PHE A 35 -6.08 -2.96 -15.51
N ARG A 36 -5.83 -1.82 -16.15
CA ARG A 36 -6.47 -1.39 -17.39
C ARG A 36 -5.34 -0.98 -18.34
N HIS A 37 -5.30 -1.57 -19.53
CA HIS A 37 -4.35 -1.21 -20.58
C HIS A 37 -4.77 0.10 -21.26
#